data_AF-F6KLL8-F1
#
_entry.id   AF-F6KLL8-F1
#
_cell.length_a   1.000
_cell.length_b   1.000
_cell.length_c   1.000
_cell.angle_alpha   90.00
_cell.angle_beta   90.00
_cell.angle_gamma   90.00
#
_symmetry.space_group_name_H-M   'P 1'
#
loop_
_entity.id
_entity.type
_entity.pdbx_description
1 polymer ?
#
loop_
_entity_poly.entity_id
_entity_poly.type
_entity_poly.pdbx_seq_one_letter_code
_entity_poly.pdbx_strand_id
1 'polypeptide(L)'
;MLVIPGFFGYTEAGEICTFSRGGSDITGSIVAAGVQADLYENFTDVDGIYVAHPGIIEQPQTIQELTYREMRELAYAGFAVLHDEALMPAYRANIPVVIKNTNNPHHPGTLITTSRKVKHAPVVGIASDQGFASIYISKYLMNRELGFGRRLLEVLEKLALSYEHMP
;
A
#
# COMPACT_ATOMS: atom_id res chain seq x y z
N MET A 1 2.55 30.47 -1.18
CA MET A 1 2.94 29.08 -0.83
C MET A 1 2.36 28.77 0.54
N LEU A 2 1.62 27.68 0.66
CA LEU A 2 1.07 27.20 1.93
C LEU A 2 1.88 25.97 2.36
N VAL A 3 2.31 25.92 3.62
CA VAL A 3 2.99 24.76 4.20
C VAL A 3 2.08 24.19 5.27
N ILE A 4 1.71 22.92 5.11
CA ILE A 4 0.83 22.20 6.03
C ILE A 4 1.66 21.12 6.71
N PRO A 5 1.71 21.06 8.04
CA PRO A 5 2.39 19.96 8.71
C PRO A 5 1.61 18.66 8.51
N GLY A 6 2.33 17.57 8.25
CA GLY A 6 1.75 16.23 8.13
C GLY A 6 1.50 15.54 9.47
N PHE A 7 1.00 14.30 9.40
CA PHE A 7 0.96 13.31 10.50
C PHE A 7 -0.07 13.53 11.61
N PHE A 8 -0.68 14.72 11.74
CA PHE A 8 -1.65 14.97 12.80
C PHE A 8 -2.87 15.77 12.32
N GLY A 9 -3.92 15.76 13.15
CA GLY A 9 -5.14 16.53 12.99
C GLY A 9 -5.80 16.82 14.33
N TYR A 10 -7.07 17.23 14.28
CA TYR A 10 -7.90 17.48 15.46
C TYR A 10 -9.14 16.59 15.42
N THR A 11 -9.54 16.06 16.58
CA THR A 11 -10.83 15.39 16.78
C THR A 11 -11.97 16.41 16.76
N GLU A 12 -13.23 15.95 16.68
CA GLU A 12 -14.40 16.83 16.81
C GLU A 12 -14.46 17.55 18.17
N ALA A 13 -13.81 16.99 19.21
CA ALA A 13 -13.68 17.62 20.53
C ALA A 13 -12.55 18.67 20.59
N GLY A 14 -11.82 18.90 19.49
CA GLY A 14 -10.70 19.84 19.44
C GLY A 14 -9.40 19.32 20.03
N GLU A 15 -9.28 18.00 20.25
CA GLU A 15 -8.05 17.38 20.76
C GLU A 15 -7.11 17.01 19.62
N ILE A 16 -5.80 17.13 19.83
CA ILE A 16 -4.80 16.71 18.84
C ILE A 16 -4.81 15.18 18.74
N CYS A 17 -4.88 14.66 17.52
CA CYS A 17 -4.70 13.24 17.24
C CYS A 17 -3.65 13.05 16.16
N THR A 18 -2.92 11.94 16.23
CA THR A 18 -1.94 11.55 15.21
C THR A 18 -2.47 10.39 14.38
N PHE A 19 -2.13 10.38 13.10
CA PHE A 19 -2.35 9.22 12.26
C PHE A 19 -1.40 8.08 12.65
N SER A 20 -1.73 6.87 12.21
CA SER A 20 -0.85 5.71 12.31
C SER A 20 0.35 5.83 11.35
N ARG A 21 1.09 4.73 11.12
CA ARG A 21 2.23 4.70 10.21
C ARG A 21 1.84 5.22 8.82
N GLY A 22 2.69 6.04 8.20
CA GLY A 22 2.35 6.72 6.93
C GLY A 22 1.46 7.97 7.09
N GLY A 23 1.32 8.50 8.32
CA GLY A 23 0.45 9.65 8.60
C GLY A 23 0.72 10.91 7.77
N SER A 24 1.96 11.18 7.39
CA SER A 24 2.29 12.30 6.49
C SER A 24 1.75 12.07 5.08
N ASP A 25 1.82 10.82 4.59
CA ASP A 25 1.27 10.43 3.28
C ASP A 25 -0.26 10.50 3.29
N ILE A 26 -0.90 10.07 4.39
CA ILE A 26 -2.34 10.24 4.63
C ILE A 26 -2.69 11.73 4.55
N THR A 27 -1.93 12.59 5.24
CA THR A 27 -2.18 14.03 5.25
C THR A 27 -2.08 14.63 3.84
N GLY A 28 -1.01 14.30 3.10
CA GLY A 28 -0.84 14.76 1.72
C GLY A 28 -1.97 14.29 0.81
N SER A 29 -2.42 13.05 0.96
CA SER A 29 -3.55 12.49 0.22
C SER A 29 -4.88 13.19 0.54
N ILE A 30 -5.16 13.45 1.82
CA ILE A 30 -6.35 14.19 2.26
C ILE A 30 -6.34 15.60 1.69
N VAL A 31 -5.20 16.31 1.79
CA VAL A 31 -5.08 17.67 1.28
C VAL A 31 -5.27 17.68 -0.23
N ALA A 32 -4.61 16.79 -0.97
CA ALA A 32 -4.76 16.68 -2.42
C ALA A 32 -6.22 16.46 -2.83
N ALA A 33 -6.92 15.54 -2.15
CA ALA A 33 -8.34 15.28 -2.36
C ALA A 33 -9.21 16.49 -2.03
N GLY A 34 -8.96 17.17 -0.90
CA GLY A 34 -9.73 18.32 -0.44
C GLY A 34 -9.61 19.54 -1.35
N VAL A 35 -8.46 19.73 -1.99
CA VAL A 35 -8.23 20.81 -2.97
C VAL A 35 -8.49 20.38 -4.41
N GLN A 36 -8.90 19.13 -4.64
CA GLN A 36 -9.08 18.55 -5.97
C GLN A 36 -7.86 18.72 -6.87
N ALA A 37 -6.68 18.40 -6.33
CA ALA A 37 -5.42 18.55 -7.06
C ALA A 37 -5.38 17.70 -8.33
N ASP A 38 -4.78 18.23 -9.40
CA ASP A 38 -4.57 17.48 -10.64
C ASP A 38 -3.54 16.35 -10.48
N LEU A 39 -2.62 16.50 -9.51
CA LEU A 39 -1.53 15.58 -9.24
C LEU A 39 -1.08 15.69 -7.79
N TYR A 40 -0.82 14.55 -7.14
CA TYR A 40 -0.14 14.51 -5.85
C TYR A 40 1.28 13.94 -6.00
N GLU A 41 2.29 14.81 -5.90
CA GLU A 41 3.69 14.37 -5.82
C GLU A 41 4.04 14.00 -4.37
N ASN A 42 4.35 12.73 -4.13
CA ASN A 42 4.85 12.23 -2.87
C ASN A 42 6.37 12.07 -2.95
N PHE A 43 7.09 12.90 -2.19
CA PHE A 43 8.55 12.89 -2.17
C PHE A 43 9.07 12.01 -1.03
N THR A 44 9.91 11.04 -1.38
CA THR A 44 10.58 10.10 -0.48
C THR A 44 12.11 10.19 -0.68
N ASP A 45 12.85 9.18 -0.22
CA ASP A 45 14.29 9.01 -0.39
C ASP A 45 14.68 8.05 -1.52
N VAL A 46 13.71 7.52 -2.29
CA VAL A 46 13.92 6.59 -3.39
C VAL A 46 13.39 7.13 -4.73
N ASP A 47 13.99 6.69 -5.84
CA ASP A 47 13.64 7.14 -7.20
C ASP A 47 12.23 6.75 -7.66
N GLY A 48 11.57 5.85 -6.94
CA GLY A 48 10.22 5.39 -7.22
C GLY A 48 9.97 4.03 -6.58
N ILE A 49 8.94 3.34 -7.06
CA ILE A 49 8.65 1.96 -6.70
C ILE A 49 9.47 1.06 -7.63
N TYR A 50 10.28 0.18 -7.08
CA TYR A 50 11.12 -0.75 -7.85
C TYR A 50 10.37 -2.05 -8.19
N VAL A 51 10.77 -2.69 -9.29
CA VAL A 51 10.22 -3.99 -9.71
C VAL A 51 10.55 -5.12 -8.71
N ALA A 52 11.57 -4.94 -7.87
CA ALA A 52 11.96 -5.84 -6.79
C ALA A 52 12.73 -5.04 -5.73
N HIS A 53 12.83 -5.58 -4.52
CA HIS A 53 13.50 -4.89 -3.40
C HIS A 53 15.00 -4.66 -3.71
N PRO A 54 15.51 -3.41 -3.69
CA PRO A 54 16.90 -3.10 -4.03
C PRO A 54 17.93 -3.63 -3.02
N GLY A 55 17.49 -3.97 -1.80
CA GLY A 55 18.32 -4.69 -0.83
C GLY A 55 18.48 -6.20 -1.11
N ILE A 56 17.73 -6.75 -2.07
CA ILE A 56 17.77 -8.19 -2.45
C ILE A 56 18.31 -8.35 -3.87
N ILE A 57 17.79 -7.54 -4.81
CA ILE A 57 18.22 -7.54 -6.20
C ILE A 57 19.12 -6.33 -6.42
N GLU A 58 20.29 -6.56 -7.01
CA GLU A 58 21.18 -5.47 -7.41
C GLU A 58 20.58 -4.69 -8.58
N GLN A 59 20.56 -3.35 -8.47
CA GLN A 59 20.12 -2.43 -9.53
C GLN A 59 18.74 -2.76 -10.14
N PRO A 60 17.67 -2.92 -9.34
CA PRO A 60 16.35 -3.18 -9.88
C PRO A 60 15.85 -1.96 -10.65
N GLN A 61 15.06 -2.22 -11.71
CA GLN A 61 14.43 -1.16 -12.48
C GLN A 61 13.30 -0.52 -11.69
N THR A 62 13.04 0.78 -11.92
CA THR A 62 11.84 1.45 -11.41
C THR A 62 10.63 1.11 -12.27
N ILE A 63 9.47 0.95 -11.62
CA ILE A 63 8.19 0.82 -12.31
C ILE A 63 7.79 2.23 -12.76
N GLN A 64 7.57 2.40 -14.06
CA GLN A 64 7.21 3.71 -14.62
C GLN A 64 5.77 4.10 -14.28
N GLU A 65 4.84 3.16 -14.45
CA GLU A 65 3.41 3.37 -14.22
C GLU A 65 2.76 2.09 -13.71
N LEU A 66 1.95 2.22 -12.66
CA LEU A 66 1.12 1.16 -12.11
C LEU A 66 -0.22 1.72 -11.61
N THR A 67 -1.19 0.85 -11.39
CA THR A 67 -2.49 1.25 -10.85
C THR A 67 -2.49 1.24 -9.32
N TYR A 68 -3.39 2.00 -8.69
CA TYR A 68 -3.62 1.92 -7.24
C TYR A 68 -3.83 0.49 -6.74
N ARG A 69 -4.53 -0.34 -7.52
CA ARG A 69 -4.72 -1.76 -7.18
C ARG A 69 -3.40 -2.52 -7.22
N GLU A 70 -2.63 -2.41 -8.31
CA GLU A 70 -1.33 -3.07 -8.42
C GLU A 70 -0.35 -2.62 -7.32
N MET A 71 -0.37 -1.32 -6.97
CA MET A 71 0.41 -0.76 -5.86
C MET A 71 0.07 -1.44 -4.54
N ARG A 72 -1.23 -1.51 -4.22
CA ARG A 72 -1.71 -2.10 -2.98
C ARG A 72 -1.31 -3.57 -2.86
N GLU A 73 -1.44 -4.35 -3.94
CA GLU A 73 -1.03 -5.76 -3.92
C GLU A 73 0.50 -5.91 -3.70
N LEU A 74 1.32 -5.01 -4.28
CA LEU A 74 2.77 -5.00 -4.03
C LEU A 74 3.11 -4.58 -2.58
N ALA A 75 2.45 -3.56 -2.06
CA ALA A 75 2.65 -3.07 -0.70
C ALA A 75 2.27 -4.13 0.34
N TYR A 76 1.13 -4.78 0.14
CA TYR A 76 0.65 -5.90 0.97
C TYR A 76 1.62 -7.09 0.97
N ALA A 77 2.26 -7.37 -0.17
CA ALA A 77 3.23 -8.46 -0.31
C ALA A 77 4.65 -8.12 0.21
N GLY A 78 4.84 -6.99 0.90
CA GLY A 78 6.10 -6.63 1.56
C GLY A 78 6.88 -5.47 0.95
N PHE A 79 6.39 -4.86 -0.14
CA PHE A 79 7.09 -3.75 -0.80
C PHE A 79 6.62 -2.39 -0.24
N ALA A 80 7.11 -2.02 0.95
CA ALA A 80 6.63 -0.83 1.66
C ALA A 80 7.45 0.44 1.34
N VAL A 81 7.19 1.08 0.20
CA VAL A 81 7.55 2.51 -0.01
C VAL A 81 6.47 3.44 0.57
N LEU A 82 5.23 2.95 0.65
CA LEU A 82 4.08 3.66 1.20
C LEU A 82 3.22 2.71 2.02
N HIS A 83 2.49 3.27 2.99
CA HIS A 83 1.36 2.56 3.59
C HIS A 83 0.21 2.55 2.58
N ASP A 84 -0.31 1.38 2.26
CA ASP A 84 -1.36 1.17 1.27
C ASP A 84 -2.64 2.00 1.49
N GLU A 85 -3.08 2.13 2.74
CA GLU A 85 -4.24 2.96 3.12
C GLU A 85 -3.97 4.46 3.00
N ALA A 86 -2.70 4.89 2.97
CA ALA A 86 -2.37 6.31 2.98
C ALA A 86 -2.82 7.06 1.73
N LEU A 87 -2.90 6.36 0.59
CA LEU A 87 -3.35 6.96 -0.67
C LEU A 87 -4.85 6.82 -0.93
N MET A 88 -5.61 6.23 0.01
CA MET A 88 -7.06 6.03 -0.15
C MET A 88 -7.83 7.33 -0.47
N PRO A 89 -7.54 8.49 0.15
CA PRO A 89 -8.22 9.75 -0.20
C PRO A 89 -7.99 10.16 -1.66
N ALA A 90 -6.74 10.14 -2.14
CA ALA A 90 -6.39 10.45 -3.53
C ALA A 90 -7.02 9.46 -4.51
N TYR A 91 -7.02 8.17 -4.19
CA TYR A 91 -7.69 7.14 -4.98
C TYR A 91 -9.19 7.42 -5.14
N ARG A 92 -9.89 7.71 -4.04
CA ARG A 92 -11.33 8.03 -4.07
C ARG A 92 -11.65 9.30 -4.87
N ALA A 93 -10.73 10.26 -4.86
CA ALA A 93 -10.83 11.49 -5.64
C ALA A 93 -10.37 11.33 -7.10
N ASN A 94 -9.92 10.13 -7.53
CA ASN A 94 -9.31 9.87 -8.84
C ASN A 94 -8.10 10.78 -9.16
N ILE A 95 -7.36 11.18 -8.13
CA ILE A 95 -6.15 12.00 -8.28
C ILE A 95 -4.98 11.07 -8.56
N PRO A 96 -4.17 11.26 -9.61
CA PRO A 96 -2.94 10.50 -9.81
C PRO A 96 -1.87 10.89 -8.78
N VAL A 97 -1.03 9.92 -8.41
CA VAL A 97 0.09 10.13 -7.47
C VAL A 97 1.40 9.82 -8.17
N VAL A 98 2.46 10.60 -7.90
CA VAL A 98 3.81 10.29 -8.37
C VAL A 98 4.74 10.17 -7.19
N ILE A 99 5.42 9.02 -7.07
CA ILE A 99 6.48 8.82 -6.08
C ILE A 99 7.79 9.36 -6.64
N LYS A 100 8.41 10.30 -5.93
CA LYS A 100 9.61 11.02 -6.37
C LYS A 100 10.69 10.99 -5.31
N ASN A 101 11.93 11.15 -5.73
CA ASN A 101 13.08 11.24 -4.83
C ASN A 101 13.43 12.69 -4.53
N THR A 102 13.48 13.04 -3.25
CA THR A 102 13.96 14.35 -2.79
C THR A 102 15.42 14.59 -3.20
N ASN A 103 16.24 13.54 -3.20
CA ASN A 103 17.67 13.59 -3.51
C ASN A 103 17.98 13.47 -5.01
N ASN A 104 16.98 13.13 -5.83
CA ASN A 104 17.12 13.00 -7.30
C ASN A 104 15.86 13.53 -8.00
N PRO A 105 15.59 14.85 -7.93
CA PRO A 105 14.32 15.45 -8.34
C PRO A 105 14.06 15.40 -9.85
N HIS A 106 15.09 15.12 -10.66
CA HIS A 106 14.99 14.98 -12.11
C HIS A 106 14.55 13.58 -12.55
N HIS A 107 14.60 12.58 -11.67
CA HIS A 107 14.06 11.26 -11.97
C HIS A 107 12.53 11.34 -12.15
N PRO A 108 11.94 10.69 -13.17
CA PRO A 108 10.51 10.78 -13.47
C PRO A 108 9.61 10.20 -12.38
N GLY A 109 10.14 9.32 -11.54
CA GLY A 109 9.37 8.68 -10.47
C GLY A 109 8.58 7.47 -10.94
N THR A 110 7.63 7.06 -10.10
CA THR A 110 6.59 6.09 -10.45
C THR A 110 5.22 6.75 -10.43
N LEU A 111 4.51 6.70 -11.55
CA LEU A 111 3.14 7.19 -11.66
C LEU A 111 2.13 6.12 -11.20
N ILE A 112 1.20 6.53 -10.33
CA ILE A 112 0.11 5.71 -9.80
C ILE A 112 -1.22 6.27 -10.31
N THR A 113 -1.98 5.46 -11.04
CA THR A 113 -3.26 5.86 -11.65
C THR A 113 -4.41 4.91 -11.31
N THR A 114 -5.65 5.29 -11.60
CA THR A 114 -6.82 4.39 -11.41
C THR A 114 -6.82 3.23 -12.41
N SER A 115 -6.33 3.48 -13.62
CA SER A 115 -6.30 2.48 -14.71
C SER A 115 -5.20 2.81 -15.71
N ARG A 116 -4.55 1.78 -16.26
CA ARG A 116 -3.53 1.91 -17.32
C ARG A 116 -3.77 0.90 -18.44
N LYS A 117 -3.29 1.20 -19.64
CA LYS A 117 -3.29 0.24 -20.76
C LYS A 117 -2.14 -0.73 -20.58
N VAL A 118 -2.42 -1.95 -20.12
CA VAL A 118 -1.42 -3.01 -20.02
C VAL A 118 -1.07 -3.48 -21.44
N LYS A 119 0.10 -3.08 -21.94
CA LYS A 119 0.47 -3.42 -23.32
C LYS A 119 1.18 -4.77 -23.43
N HIS A 120 2.17 -5.12 -22.60
CA HIS A 120 2.96 -6.36 -22.81
C HIS A 120 3.65 -6.98 -21.58
N ALA A 121 3.20 -6.70 -20.34
CA ALA A 121 3.84 -7.25 -19.13
C ALA A 121 2.78 -7.79 -18.15
N PRO A 122 2.67 -9.13 -17.97
CA PRO A 122 1.72 -9.71 -17.01
C PRO A 122 2.18 -9.54 -15.56
N VAL A 123 3.48 -9.31 -15.33
CA VAL A 123 4.08 -9.13 -14.00
C VAL A 123 4.51 -7.68 -13.85
N VAL A 124 4.04 -7.03 -12.78
CA VAL A 124 4.33 -5.62 -12.48
C VAL A 124 5.57 -5.49 -11.61
N GLY A 125 5.72 -6.39 -10.65
CA GLY A 125 6.83 -6.43 -9.72
C GLY A 125 6.79 -7.72 -8.89
N ILE A 126 7.85 -7.93 -8.12
CA ILE A 126 8.03 -9.06 -7.20
C ILE A 126 8.23 -8.46 -5.82
N ALA A 127 7.38 -8.85 -4.88
CA ALA A 127 7.49 -8.49 -3.48
C ALA A 127 7.65 -9.77 -2.66
N SER A 128 8.33 -9.64 -1.53
CA SER A 128 8.46 -10.69 -0.55
C SER A 128 8.50 -10.09 0.84
N ASP A 129 8.00 -10.86 1.80
CA ASP A 129 8.05 -10.50 3.21
C ASP A 129 8.38 -11.75 4.04
N GLN A 130 8.83 -11.53 5.28
CA GLN A 130 9.27 -12.55 6.21
C GLN A 130 8.31 -12.64 7.41
N GLY A 131 8.51 -13.64 8.29
CA GLY A 131 7.71 -13.74 9.52
C GLY A 131 6.36 -14.45 9.36
N PHE A 132 6.12 -15.10 8.23
CA PHE A 132 4.92 -15.92 8.00
C PHE A 132 5.11 -17.32 8.59
N ALA A 133 4.04 -17.85 9.19
CA ALA A 133 3.92 -19.26 9.54
C ALA A 133 2.79 -19.89 8.71
N SER A 134 3.03 -21.07 8.14
CA SER A 134 2.02 -21.80 7.39
C SER A 134 1.34 -22.84 8.28
N ILE A 135 0.01 -22.78 8.36
CA ILE A 135 -0.81 -23.76 9.08
C ILE A 135 -1.53 -24.64 8.06
N TYR A 136 -1.10 -25.89 7.95
CA TYR A 136 -1.77 -26.89 7.11
C TYR A 136 -2.75 -27.72 7.94
N ILE A 137 -4.02 -27.72 7.55
CA ILE A 137 -5.08 -28.43 8.27
C ILE A 137 -5.69 -29.46 7.34
N SER A 138 -5.65 -30.72 7.77
CA SER A 138 -6.29 -31.84 7.07
C SER A 138 -7.34 -32.49 7.96
N LYS A 139 -8.49 -32.81 7.36
CA LYS A 139 -9.58 -33.53 8.02
C LYS A 139 -10.33 -34.36 6.99
N TYR A 140 -10.56 -35.63 7.30
CA TYR A 140 -11.38 -36.49 6.45
C TYR A 140 -12.81 -35.94 6.34
N LEU A 141 -13.32 -35.80 5.11
CA LEU A 141 -14.65 -35.22 4.82
C LEU A 141 -14.87 -33.81 5.39
N MET A 142 -13.82 -32.98 5.46
CA MET A 142 -13.90 -31.58 5.93
C MET A 142 -15.02 -30.78 5.25
N ASN A 143 -15.21 -30.99 3.94
CA ASN A 143 -16.21 -30.31 3.13
C ASN A 143 -17.67 -30.68 3.49
N ARG A 144 -17.91 -31.78 4.21
CA ARG A 144 -19.26 -32.18 4.65
C ARG A 144 -19.66 -31.52 5.96
N GLU A 145 -18.72 -30.92 6.67
CA GLU A 145 -18.97 -30.32 7.97
C GLU A 145 -19.25 -28.82 7.82
N LEU A 146 -20.52 -28.45 8.01
CA LEU A 146 -20.92 -27.05 7.98
C LEU A 146 -20.19 -26.24 9.06
N GLY A 147 -19.71 -25.06 8.68
CA GLY A 147 -19.06 -24.12 9.59
C GLY A 147 -17.66 -24.53 10.06
N PHE A 148 -16.98 -25.48 9.39
CA PHE A 148 -15.58 -25.80 9.68
C PHE A 148 -14.68 -24.55 9.56
N GLY A 149 -14.70 -23.87 8.41
CA GLY A 149 -13.89 -22.66 8.19
C GLY A 149 -14.21 -21.54 9.18
N ARG A 150 -15.50 -21.31 9.49
CA ARG A 150 -15.90 -20.34 10.51
C ARG A 150 -15.30 -20.65 11.87
N ARG A 151 -15.38 -21.89 12.33
CA ARG A 151 -14.80 -22.31 13.62
C ARG A 151 -13.28 -22.17 13.64
N LEU A 152 -12.62 -22.48 12.52
CA LEU A 152 -11.19 -22.27 12.40
C LEU A 152 -10.81 -20.79 12.57
N LEU A 153 -11.46 -19.89 11.82
CA LEU A 153 -11.21 -18.45 11.92
C LEU A 153 -11.57 -17.90 13.32
N GLU A 154 -12.62 -18.43 13.96
CA GLU A 154 -12.98 -18.10 15.34
C GLU A 154 -11.89 -18.50 16.35
N VAL A 155 -11.18 -19.62 16.12
CA VAL A 155 -10.03 -20.00 16.95
C VAL A 155 -8.88 -19.01 16.78
N LEU A 156 -8.58 -18.59 15.54
CA LEU A 156 -7.52 -17.61 15.28
C LEU A 156 -7.84 -16.27 15.96
N GLU A 157 -9.09 -15.80 15.83
CA GLU A 157 -9.59 -14.60 16.50
C GLU A 157 -9.43 -14.68 18.02
N LYS A 158 -9.85 -15.78 18.64
CA LYS A 158 -9.73 -16.00 20.10
C LYS A 158 -8.28 -16.00 20.59
N LEU A 159 -7.34 -16.36 19.73
CA LEU A 159 -5.90 -16.34 20.01
C LEU A 159 -5.24 -15.01 19.62
N ALA A 160 -6.02 -14.04 19.12
CA ALA A 160 -5.52 -12.77 18.58
C ALA A 160 -4.47 -12.97 17.47
N LEU A 161 -4.62 -14.02 16.67
CA LEU A 161 -3.77 -14.29 15.51
C LEU A 161 -4.38 -13.68 14.26
N SER A 162 -3.61 -12.82 13.58
CA SER A 162 -3.97 -12.35 12.24
C SER A 162 -3.83 -13.49 11.23
N TYR A 163 -4.61 -13.38 10.16
CA TYR A 163 -4.64 -14.33 9.05
C TYR A 163 -4.46 -13.53 7.76
N GLU A 164 -3.52 -13.96 6.91
CA GLU A 164 -3.15 -13.24 5.68
C GLU A 164 -3.71 -13.92 4.42
N HIS A 165 -3.45 -15.22 4.22
CA HIS A 165 -3.82 -15.92 2.99
C HIS A 165 -4.35 -17.35 3.23
N MET A 166 -5.46 -17.68 2.58
CA MET A 166 -6.04 -19.02 2.50
C MET A 166 -6.27 -19.33 1.01
N PRO A 167 -5.90 -20.53 0.54
CA PRO A 167 -6.25 -20.98 -0.81
C PRO A 167 -7.76 -21.15 -1.00
#